data_AF-A0A1I2KH77-F1
#
_entry.id   AF-A0A1I2KH77-F1
#
_cell.length_a   1.000
_cell.length_b   1.000
_cell.length_c   1.000
_cell.angle_alpha   90.00
_cell.angle_beta   90.00
_cell.angle_gamma   90.00
#
_symmetry.space_group_name_H-M   'P 1'
#
loop_
_entity.id
_entity.type
_entity.pdbx_description
1 polymer ?
#
loop_
_entity_poly.entity_id
_entity_poly.type
_entity_poly.pdbx_seq_one_letter_code
_entity_poly.pdbx_strand_id
1 'polypeptide(L)'
;MKEIKIFTYLSFILLLTGVTFLTLGFDRMHNYNNPDSEESYLLEDDDSEDPKNAYVGGDAYNYIINGTHSTSYFVLASTMFILSVLLFMCQIQYDTKELIRKTQQEKEDDPSTYLLFQVDKS
;
A
#
# COMPACT_ATOMS: atom_id res chain seq x y z
N MET A 1 -4.01 29.63 7.83
CA MET A 1 -4.92 28.50 7.52
C MET A 1 -4.08 27.22 7.56
N LYS A 2 -4.48 26.16 8.25
CA LYS A 2 -3.76 24.87 8.19
C LYS A 2 -3.91 24.31 6.77
N GLU A 3 -2.82 23.99 6.10
CA GLU A 3 -2.88 23.26 4.83
C GLU A 3 -3.36 21.83 5.11
N ILE A 4 -4.49 21.46 4.53
CA ILE A 4 -5.08 20.13 4.72
C ILE A 4 -4.46 19.20 3.68
N LYS A 5 -3.56 18.33 4.12
CA LYS A 5 -2.83 17.36 3.27
C LYS A 5 -3.64 16.08 2.99
N ILE A 6 -4.86 16.23 2.51
CA ILE A 6 -5.82 15.11 2.36
C ILE A 6 -5.30 14.00 1.46
N PHE A 7 -4.66 14.33 0.33
CA PHE A 7 -4.14 13.32 -0.60
C PHE A 7 -2.93 12.58 -0.02
N THR A 8 -2.12 13.26 0.81
CA THR A 8 -1.05 12.59 1.57
C THR A 8 -1.62 11.55 2.52
N TYR A 9 -2.61 11.91 3.34
CA TYR A 9 -3.20 10.96 4.28
C TYR A 9 -3.85 9.77 3.57
N LEU A 10 -4.59 10.02 2.48
CA LEU A 10 -5.20 8.96 1.68
C LEU A 10 -4.15 8.04 1.03
N SER A 11 -3.06 8.63 0.51
CA SER A 11 -1.94 7.87 -0.06
C SER A 11 -1.34 6.91 0.96
N PHE A 12 -1.10 7.35 2.20
CA PHE A 12 -0.58 6.48 3.27
C PHE A 12 -1.53 5.35 3.65
N ILE A 13 -2.84 5.63 3.75
CA ILE A 13 -3.85 4.60 4.03
C ILE A 13 -3.85 3.53 2.92
N LEU A 14 -3.81 3.94 1.66
CA LEU A 14 -3.76 3.02 0.53
C LEU A 14 -2.45 2.22 0.48
N LEU A 15 -1.32 2.84 0.85
CA LEU A 15 -0.04 2.14 0.95
C LEU A 15 -0.12 1.01 1.98
N LEU A 16 -0.61 1.30 3.19
CA LEU A 16 -0.76 0.29 4.24
C LEU A 16 -1.73 -0.82 3.83
N THR A 17 -2.85 -0.46 3.18
CA THR A 17 -3.82 -1.43 2.66
C THR A 17 -3.22 -2.31 1.54
N GLY A 18 -2.36 -1.75 0.68
CA GLY A 18 -1.63 -2.52 -0.31
C GLY A 18 -0.66 -3.54 0.33
N VAL A 19 0.03 -3.14 1.40
CA VAL A 19 0.92 -4.04 2.16
C VAL A 19 0.14 -5.18 2.79
N THR A 20 -1.03 -4.93 3.39
CA THR A 20 -1.85 -6.00 3.97
C THR A 20 -2.28 -7.01 2.91
N PHE A 21 -2.77 -6.56 1.75
CA PHE A 21 -3.12 -7.47 0.66
C PHE A 21 -1.91 -8.23 0.13
N LEU A 22 -0.73 -7.60 0.03
CA LEU A 22 0.48 -8.29 -0.38
C LEU A 22 0.84 -9.42 0.61
N THR A 23 0.77 -9.15 1.92
CA THR A 23 1.01 -10.18 2.94
C THR A 23 -0.01 -11.31 2.89
N LEU A 24 -1.29 -11.00 2.67
CA LEU A 24 -2.33 -12.03 2.51
C LEU A 24 -2.10 -12.89 1.25
N GLY A 25 -1.65 -12.29 0.15
CA GLY A 25 -1.29 -13.04 -1.05
C GLY A 25 -0.14 -14.01 -0.81
N PHE A 26 0.89 -13.59 -0.07
CA PHE A 26 1.98 -14.48 0.30
C PHE A 26 1.59 -15.55 1.31
N ASP A 27 0.71 -15.23 2.27
CA ASP A 27 0.16 -16.18 3.22
C ASP A 27 -0.59 -17.31 2.48
N ARG A 28 -1.46 -16.96 1.53
CA ARG A 28 -2.17 -17.98 0.73
C ARG A 28 -1.23 -18.88 -0.07
N MET A 29 -0.09 -18.37 -0.53
CA MET A 29 0.85 -19.16 -1.31
C MET A 29 1.76 -20.08 -0.46
N HIS A 30 2.15 -19.64 0.74
CA HIS A 30 3.19 -20.31 1.52
C HIS A 30 2.71 -20.97 2.81
N ASN A 31 1.57 -20.55 3.35
CA ASN A 31 1.04 -21.07 4.61
C ASN A 31 -0.01 -22.16 4.32
N TYR A 32 0.41 -23.23 3.67
CA TYR A 32 -0.47 -24.35 3.32
C TYR A 32 -0.23 -25.53 4.26
N ASN A 33 -1.29 -26.00 4.90
CA ASN A 33 -1.31 -27.23 5.69
C ASN A 33 -2.63 -27.98 5.45
N ASN A 34 -2.52 -29.24 5.03
CA ASN A 34 -3.64 -30.13 4.81
C ASN A 34 -3.37 -31.45 5.54
N PRO A 35 -3.96 -31.68 6.73
CA PRO A 35 -3.77 -32.91 7.46
C PRO A 35 -4.40 -34.09 6.71
N ASP A 36 -3.57 -35.07 6.34
CA ASP A 36 -3.94 -36.17 5.42
C ASP A 36 -4.55 -37.42 6.10
N SER A 37 -4.62 -37.48 7.43
CA SER A 37 -5.14 -38.64 8.15
C SER A 37 -6.38 -38.33 8.99
N GLU A 38 -7.39 -39.21 8.94
CA GLU A 38 -8.54 -39.16 9.87
C GLU A 38 -8.10 -39.20 11.34
N GLU A 39 -6.93 -39.77 11.63
CA GLU A 39 -6.31 -39.79 12.96
C GLU A 39 -5.84 -38.39 13.40
N SER A 40 -5.39 -37.54 12.47
CA SER A 40 -4.99 -36.15 12.75
C SER A 40 -6.16 -35.23 13.14
N TYR A 41 -7.40 -35.58 12.79
CA TYR A 41 -8.59 -34.81 13.15
C TYR A 41 -9.20 -35.24 14.50
N LEU A 42 -8.79 -36.40 15.02
CA LEU A 42 -9.34 -37.00 16.25
C LEU A 42 -8.42 -36.88 17.46
N LEU A 43 -7.16 -36.48 17.26
CA LEU A 43 -6.24 -36.17 18.33
C LEU A 43 -6.52 -34.75 18.84
N GLU A 44 -7.28 -34.64 19.93
CA GLU A 44 -7.45 -33.41 20.74
C GLU A 44 -6.17 -33.00 21.49
N ASP A 45 -5.02 -33.58 21.15
CA ASP A 45 -3.73 -33.18 21.71
C ASP A 45 -3.15 -32.03 20.86
N ASP A 46 -2.60 -31.02 21.54
CA ASP A 46 -2.09 -29.69 21.12
C ASP A 46 -1.16 -29.64 19.87
N ASP A 47 -0.91 -30.79 19.22
CA ASP A 47 0.01 -30.98 18.09
C ASP A 47 -0.70 -31.23 16.74
N SER A 48 -2.04 -31.34 16.69
CA SER A 48 -2.76 -31.43 15.40
C SER A 48 -2.84 -30.05 14.75
N GLU A 49 -2.00 -29.77 13.75
CA GLU A 49 -2.06 -28.50 13.03
C GLU A 49 -3.41 -28.35 12.31
N ASP A 50 -4.17 -27.30 12.67
CA ASP A 50 -5.40 -26.95 11.98
C ASP A 50 -5.19 -26.84 10.46
N PRO A 51 -6.14 -27.31 9.64
CA PRO A 51 -6.07 -27.15 8.19
C PRO A 51 -5.97 -25.66 7.83
N LYS A 52 -4.89 -25.27 7.15
CA LYS A 52 -4.63 -23.90 6.69
C LYS A 52 -4.58 -23.88 5.19
N ASN A 53 -5.42 -23.03 4.60
CA ASN A 53 -5.48 -22.88 3.14
C ASN A 53 -5.77 -24.21 2.41
N ALA A 54 -6.43 -25.14 3.10
CA ALA A 54 -6.96 -26.39 2.59
C ALA A 54 -8.49 -26.27 2.51
N TYR A 55 -9.04 -26.55 1.33
CA TYR A 55 -10.46 -26.34 1.00
C TYR A 55 -11.15 -27.62 0.55
N VAL A 56 -10.42 -28.50 -0.12
CA VAL A 56 -10.90 -29.78 -0.65
C VAL A 56 -9.87 -30.87 -0.40
N GLY A 57 -10.30 -32.13 -0.44
CA GLY A 57 -9.38 -33.26 -0.36
C GLY A 57 -8.45 -33.31 -1.57
N GLY A 58 -7.14 -33.32 -1.31
CA GLY A 58 -6.09 -33.42 -2.32
C GLY A 58 -5.32 -32.12 -2.57
N ASP A 59 -3.99 -32.20 -2.45
CA ASP A 59 -3.12 -31.03 -2.45
C ASP A 59 -3.11 -30.24 -3.74
N ALA A 60 -3.18 -30.92 -4.88
CA ALA A 60 -3.10 -30.27 -6.19
C ALA A 60 -4.22 -29.23 -6.39
N TYR A 61 -5.44 -29.53 -5.93
CA TYR A 61 -6.56 -28.59 -6.03
C TYR A 61 -6.37 -27.40 -5.10
N ASN A 62 -5.92 -27.63 -3.87
CA ASN A 62 -5.66 -26.56 -2.92
C ASN A 62 -4.56 -25.61 -3.42
N TYR A 63 -3.50 -26.10 -4.05
CA TYR A 63 -2.48 -25.24 -4.66
C TYR A 63 -3.04 -24.34 -5.77
N ILE A 64 -3.92 -24.85 -6.63
CA ILE A 64 -4.55 -24.05 -7.69
C ILE A 64 -5.47 -22.97 -7.09
N ILE A 65 -6.25 -23.32 -6.07
CA ILE A 65 -7.16 -22.40 -5.37
C ILE A 65 -6.35 -21.31 -4.68
N ASN A 66 -5.32 -21.69 -3.92
CA ASN A 66 -4.39 -20.77 -3.26
C ASN A 66 -3.66 -19.86 -4.25
N GLY A 67 -3.23 -20.38 -5.40
CA GLY A 67 -2.62 -19.58 -6.46
C GLY A 67 -3.58 -18.52 -7.01
N THR A 68 -4.87 -18.85 -7.16
CA THR A 68 -5.91 -17.91 -7.61
C THR A 68 -6.20 -16.83 -6.57
N HIS A 69 -6.32 -17.21 -5.28
CA HIS A 69 -6.46 -16.25 -4.19
C HIS A 69 -5.25 -15.32 -4.11
N SER A 70 -4.04 -15.87 -4.16
CA SER A 70 -2.78 -15.11 -4.12
C SER A 70 -2.71 -14.09 -5.26
N THR A 71 -3.05 -14.52 -6.48
CA THR A 71 -3.09 -13.65 -7.66
C THR A 71 -4.08 -12.49 -7.46
N SER A 72 -5.27 -12.77 -6.94
CA SER A 72 -6.29 -11.75 -6.67
C SER A 72 -5.81 -10.73 -5.65
N TYR A 73 -5.18 -11.19 -4.57
CA TYR A 73 -4.57 -10.32 -3.56
C TYR A 73 -3.42 -9.47 -4.13
N PHE A 74 -2.57 -10.03 -5.00
CA PHE A 74 -1.51 -9.26 -5.66
C PHE A 74 -2.04 -8.21 -6.62
N VAL A 75 -3.13 -8.48 -7.35
CA VAL A 75 -3.81 -7.49 -8.19
C VAL A 75 -4.38 -6.35 -7.33
N LEU A 76 -5.01 -6.67 -6.19
CA LEU A 76 -5.48 -5.64 -5.25
C LEU A 76 -4.31 -4.82 -4.68
N ALA A 77 -3.24 -5.47 -4.22
CA ALA A 77 -2.06 -4.81 -3.67
C ALA A 77 -1.42 -3.85 -4.68
N SER A 78 -1.18 -4.31 -5.92
CA SER A 78 -0.61 -3.47 -6.99
C SER A 78 -1.49 -2.28 -7.33
N THR A 79 -2.82 -2.47 -7.39
CA THR A 79 -3.78 -1.38 -7.62
C THR A 79 -3.71 -0.33 -6.52
N MET A 80 -3.67 -0.76 -5.24
CA MET A 80 -3.56 0.15 -4.10
C MET A 80 -2.24 0.93 -4.12
N PHE A 81 -1.13 0.28 -4.45
CA PHE A 81 0.19 0.94 -4.55
C PHE A 81 0.22 1.98 -5.67
N ILE A 82 -0.31 1.65 -6.85
CA ILE A 82 -0.37 2.59 -7.97
C ILE A 82 -1.20 3.83 -7.56
N LEU A 83 -2.38 3.63 -6.98
CA LEU A 83 -3.23 4.73 -6.51
C LEU A 83 -2.55 5.56 -5.41
N SER A 84 -1.86 4.92 -4.48
CA SER A 84 -1.09 5.58 -3.42
C SER A 84 -0.04 6.53 -4.02
N VAL A 85 0.74 6.06 -5.00
CA VAL A 85 1.77 6.86 -5.68
C VAL A 85 1.12 8.03 -6.44
N LEU A 86 0.05 7.77 -7.20
CA LEU A 86 -0.64 8.82 -7.97
C LEU A 86 -1.18 9.95 -7.09
N LEU A 87 -1.79 9.61 -5.95
CA LEU A 87 -2.30 10.61 -5.00
C LEU A 87 -1.18 11.39 -4.34
N PHE A 88 -0.07 10.75 -4.00
CA PHE A 88 1.09 11.43 -3.43
C PHE A 88 1.70 12.41 -4.44
N MET A 89 1.84 12.01 -5.69
CA MET A 89 2.29 12.89 -6.78
C MET A 89 1.34 14.08 -6.99
N CYS A 90 0.03 13.85 -6.90
CA CYS A 90 -0.96 14.91 -6.99
C CYS A 90 -0.79 15.96 -5.86
N GLN A 91 -0.54 15.53 -4.61
CA GLN A 91 -0.24 16.45 -3.52
C GLN A 91 1.03 17.27 -3.81
N ILE A 92 2.12 16.63 -4.23
CA ILE A 92 3.38 17.33 -4.54
C ILE A 92 3.15 18.40 -5.62
N GLN A 93 2.40 18.06 -6.67
CA GLN A 93 2.07 19.01 -7.72
C GLN A 93 1.24 20.19 -7.21
N TYR A 94 0.29 19.94 -6.30
CA TYR A 94 -0.50 20.98 -5.65
C TYR A 94 0.39 21.91 -4.80
N ASP A 95 1.19 21.34 -3.90
CA ASP A 95 2.09 22.08 -3.00
C ASP A 95 3.09 22.93 -3.81
N THR A 96 3.63 22.37 -4.90
CA THR A 96 4.54 23.08 -5.80
C THR A 96 3.88 24.28 -6.47
N LYS A 97 2.65 24.12 -6.98
CA LYS A 97 1.91 25.24 -7.61
C LYS A 97 1.53 26.31 -6.60
N GLU A 98 1.16 25.92 -5.38
CA GLU A 98 0.86 26.86 -4.31
C GLU A 98 2.09 27.67 -3.89
N LEU A 99 3.25 27.01 -3.77
CA LEU A 99 4.52 27.68 -3.46
C LEU A 99 4.89 28.71 -4.54
N ILE A 100 4.83 28.32 -5.82
CA ILE A 100 5.10 29.22 -6.94
C ILE A 100 4.18 30.45 -6.89
N ARG A 101 2.89 30.25 -6.61
CA ARG A 101 1.92 31.34 -6.50
C ARG A 101 2.29 32.30 -5.36
N LYS A 102 2.65 31.78 -4.19
CA LYS A 102 3.07 32.59 -3.03
C LYS A 102 4.33 33.40 -3.36
N THR A 103 5.33 32.79 -4.00
CA THR A 103 6.55 33.49 -4.43
C THR A 103 6.27 34.55 -5.51
N GLN A 104 5.31 34.33 -6.41
CA GLN A 104 4.94 35.35 -7.39
C GLN A 104 4.23 36.56 -6.74
N GLN A 105 3.36 36.31 -5.76
CA GLN A 105 2.67 37.38 -5.02
C GLN A 105 3.65 38.21 -4.18
N GLU A 106 4.57 37.57 -3.46
CA GLU A 106 5.59 38.27 -2.67
C GLU A 106 6.49 39.16 -3.56
N LYS A 107 6.77 38.73 -4.80
CA LYS A 107 7.48 39.56 -5.80
C LYS A 107 6.72 40.78 -6.26
N GLU A 108 5.40 40.69 -6.33
CA GLU A 108 4.53 41.81 -6.71
C GLU A 108 4.37 42.80 -5.55
N ASP A 109 4.25 42.29 -4.32
CA ASP A 109 4.03 43.09 -3.12
C ASP A 109 5.30 43.84 -2.63
N ASP A 110 6.50 43.24 -2.74
CA ASP A 110 7.79 43.90 -2.43
C ASP A 110 8.92 43.50 -3.39
N PRO A 111 9.13 44.26 -4.48
CA PRO A 111 10.19 44.00 -5.45
C PRO A 111 11.62 44.17 -4.89
N SER A 112 11.79 44.93 -3.82
CA SER A 112 13.12 45.29 -3.29
C SER A 112 13.79 44.14 -2.57
N THR A 113 13.00 43.29 -1.90
CA THR A 113 13.45 42.05 -1.25
C THR A 113 14.05 41.06 -2.26
N TYR A 114 13.53 41.01 -3.50
CA TYR A 114 14.07 40.14 -4.56
C TYR A 114 15.38 40.65 -5.16
N LEU A 115 15.55 41.97 -5.26
CA LEU A 115 16.78 42.58 -5.76
C LEU A 115 17.94 42.33 -4.80
N LEU A 116 17.71 42.41 -3.48
CA LEU A 116 18.70 42.05 -2.46
C LEU A 116 19.14 40.58 -2.58
N PHE A 117 18.21 39.65 -2.79
CA PHE A 117 18.51 38.22 -2.98
C PHE A 117 19.30 37.92 -4.26
N GLN A 118 19.19 38.74 -5.30
CA GLN A 118 19.98 38.60 -6.53
C GLN A 118 21.39 39.20 -6.39
N VAL A 119 21.53 40.31 -5.68
CA VAL A 119 22.83 40.97 -5.42
C VAL A 119 23.72 40.11 -4.51
N ASP A 120 23.13 39.36 -3.56
CA ASP A 120 23.89 38.48 -2.65
C ASP A 120 24.39 37.18 -3.32
N LYS A 121 23.93 36.88 -4.53
CA LYS A 121 24.35 35.70 -5.33
C LYS A 121 25.40 36.02 -6.41
N SER A 122 25.74 37.29 -6.60
CA SER A 122 26.76 37.75 -7.57
C SER A 122 28.08 38.06 -6.89
#